data_AF-M5BU61-F1
#
_entry.id   AF-M5BU61-F1
#
_cell.length_a   1.000
_cell.length_b   1.000
_cell.length_c   1.000
_cell.angle_alpha   90.00
_cell.angle_beta   90.00
_cell.angle_gamma   90.00
#
_symmetry.space_group_name_H-M   'P 1'
#
loop_
_entity.id
_entity.type
_entity.pdbx_description
1 polymer ?
#
loop_
_entity_poly.entity_id
_entity_poly.type
_entity_poly.pdbx_seq_one_letter_code
_entity_poly.pdbx_strand_id
1 'polypeptide(L)'
;MERTSTYIKVWFWPRNSATVPAQVKSGASPIDTSTWGTPFAAFVNSSCDIASKFGPENIIINLTFCGDWAGSVYSNSGCPGNCVDYVNNNPAAFKNAYWDIAALRVYQ
;
A
#
# COMPACT_ATOMS: atom_id res chain seq x y z
N MET A 1 -6.07 3.45 -5.11
CA MET A 1 -6.15 2.20 -5.88
C MET A 1 -7.49 2.21 -6.58
N GLU A 2 -7.53 1.83 -7.85
CA GLU A 2 -8.75 1.63 -8.63
C GLU A 2 -8.79 0.15 -9.04
N ARG A 3 -9.93 -0.50 -8.85
CA ARG A 3 -10.15 -1.88 -9.27
C ARG A 3 -11.41 -1.95 -10.13
N THR A 4 -11.29 -2.60 -11.28
CA THR A 4 -12.39 -2.91 -12.19
C THR A 4 -12.39 -4.42 -12.51
N SER A 5 -13.25 -4.86 -13.42
CA SER A 5 -13.22 -6.23 -13.94
C SER A 5 -12.03 -6.51 -14.88
N THR A 6 -11.33 -5.48 -15.37
CA THR A 6 -10.27 -5.64 -16.37
C THR A 6 -8.89 -5.15 -15.91
N TYR A 7 -8.81 -4.39 -14.82
CA TYR A 7 -7.54 -3.94 -14.28
C TYR A 7 -7.59 -3.58 -12.80
N ILE A 8 -6.41 -3.55 -12.19
CA ILE A 8 -6.13 -2.92 -10.90
C ILE A 8 -5.01 -1.90 -11.11
N LYS A 9 -5.22 -0.66 -10.71
CA LYS A 9 -4.23 0.41 -10.80
C LYS A 9 -3.94 1.02 -9.44
N VAL A 10 -2.66 1.31 -9.19
CA VAL A 10 -2.19 1.93 -7.96
C VAL A 10 -1.41 3.18 -8.30
N TRP A 11 -1.75 4.28 -7.64
CA TRP A 11 -1.02 5.55 -7.71
C TRP A 11 -0.41 5.84 -6.35
N PHE A 12 0.79 6.39 -6.37
CA PHE A 12 1.46 6.97 -5.22
C PHE A 12 1.85 8.39 -5.57
N TRP A 13 1.50 9.32 -4.68
CA TRP A 13 1.97 10.69 -4.77
C TRP A 13 2.70 11.07 -3.48
N PRO A 14 3.97 11.51 -3.55
CA PRO A 14 4.65 12.10 -2.40
C PRO A 14 3.86 13.29 -1.85
N ARG A 15 3.96 13.53 -0.54
CA ARG A 15 3.17 14.55 0.19
C ARG A 15 3.13 15.92 -0.51
N ASN A 16 4.29 16.37 -1.01
CA ASN A 16 4.46 17.70 -1.61
C ASN A 16 4.41 17.68 -3.14
N SER A 17 3.95 16.58 -3.75
CA SER A 17 3.86 16.51 -5.21
C SER A 17 2.83 17.51 -5.76
N ALA A 18 3.25 18.29 -6.74
CA ALA A 18 2.37 19.20 -7.47
C ALA A 18 1.32 18.46 -8.32
N THR A 19 1.57 17.19 -8.65
CA THR A 19 0.71 16.38 -9.55
C THR A 19 -0.37 15.59 -8.82
N VAL A 20 -0.50 15.71 -7.50
CA VAL A 20 -1.59 15.05 -6.76
C VAL A 20 -2.93 15.65 -7.25
N PRO A 21 -3.86 14.85 -7.78
CA PRO A 21 -5.15 15.35 -8.26
C PRO A 21 -5.93 16.04 -7.14
N ALA A 22 -6.66 17.12 -7.46
CA ALA A 22 -7.44 17.87 -6.48
C ALA A 22 -8.45 16.99 -5.75
N GLN A 23 -9.10 16.07 -6.48
CA GLN A 23 -10.04 15.07 -5.94
C GLN A 23 -9.40 14.19 -4.87
N VAL A 24 -8.12 13.80 -5.04
CA VAL A 24 -7.37 13.00 -4.06
C VAL A 24 -7.00 13.84 -2.84
N LYS A 25 -6.58 15.11 -3.03
CA LYS A 25 -6.21 16.02 -1.92
C LYS A 25 -7.40 16.29 -0.99
N SER A 26 -8.55 16.65 -1.54
CA SER A 26 -9.73 17.04 -0.76
C SER A 26 -10.61 15.85 -0.35
N GLY A 27 -10.47 14.70 -1.02
CA GLY A 27 -11.42 13.60 -0.88
C GLY A 27 -12.80 13.94 -1.44
N ALA A 28 -12.85 14.73 -2.53
CA ALA A 28 -14.09 15.13 -3.18
C ALA A 28 -14.89 13.93 -3.71
N SER A 29 -16.18 14.16 -3.98
CA SER A 29 -17.06 13.27 -4.76
C SER A 29 -17.90 14.14 -5.69
N PRO A 30 -18.00 13.81 -7.00
CA PRO A 30 -17.48 12.63 -7.68
C PRO A 30 -15.95 12.66 -7.94
N ILE A 31 -15.37 11.50 -8.24
CA ILE A 31 -13.96 11.33 -8.65
C ILE A 31 -13.85 10.91 -10.13
N ASP A 32 -12.74 11.24 -10.79
CA ASP A 32 -12.44 10.78 -12.16
C ASP A 32 -10.97 10.34 -12.26
N THR A 33 -10.75 9.03 -12.25
CA THR A 33 -9.44 8.39 -12.27
C THR A 33 -8.72 8.53 -13.61
N SER A 34 -9.43 8.84 -14.71
CA SER A 34 -8.80 9.04 -16.03
C SER A 34 -7.89 10.26 -16.07
N THR A 35 -8.10 11.22 -15.16
CA THR A 35 -7.33 12.46 -15.04
C THR A 35 -6.10 12.33 -14.12
N TRP A 36 -5.88 11.17 -13.49
CA TRP A 36 -4.86 10.98 -12.45
C TRP A 36 -3.45 10.69 -13.00
N GLY A 37 -3.31 10.62 -14.32
CA GLY A 37 -2.06 10.33 -15.01
C GLY A 37 -1.64 8.86 -14.90
N THR A 38 -0.38 8.58 -15.26
CA THR A 38 0.17 7.22 -15.28
C THR A 38 0.21 6.62 -13.87
N PRO A 39 -0.36 5.42 -13.66
CA PRO A 39 -0.26 4.75 -12.37
C PRO A 39 1.17 4.29 -12.07
N PHE A 40 1.52 4.21 -10.79
CA PHE A 40 2.79 3.62 -10.34
C PHE A 40 2.85 2.13 -10.67
N ALA A 41 1.72 1.44 -10.55
CA ALA A 41 1.56 0.04 -10.95
C ALA A 41 0.24 -0.16 -11.68
N ALA A 42 0.28 -0.91 -12.78
CA ALA A 42 -0.89 -1.32 -13.55
C ALA A 42 -0.88 -2.84 -13.74
N PHE A 43 -1.88 -3.51 -13.17
CA PHE A 43 -2.17 -4.91 -13.39
C PHE A 43 -3.34 -5.02 -14.36
N VAL A 44 -3.09 -5.56 -15.55
CA VAL A 44 -4.06 -5.60 -16.66
C VAL A 44 -4.44 -7.03 -17.00
N ASN A 45 -5.56 -7.20 -17.72
CA ASN A 45 -6.11 -8.51 -18.03
C ASN A 45 -5.51 -9.21 -19.26
N SER A 46 -4.31 -8.82 -19.73
CA SER A 46 -3.69 -9.43 -20.91
C SER A 46 -3.33 -10.91 -20.73
N SER A 47 -3.01 -11.32 -19.49
CA SER A 47 -2.68 -12.71 -19.13
C SER A 47 -3.34 -13.16 -17.82
N CYS A 48 -4.28 -12.36 -17.29
CA CYS A 48 -4.96 -12.62 -16.03
C CYS A 48 -6.42 -12.19 -16.13
N ASP A 49 -7.36 -13.11 -15.95
CA ASP A 49 -8.76 -12.77 -15.82
C ASP A 49 -9.03 -12.18 -14.42
N ILE A 50 -8.87 -10.86 -14.29
CA ILE A 50 -9.03 -10.14 -13.01
C ILE A 50 -10.41 -10.40 -12.39
N ALA A 51 -11.47 -10.45 -13.19
CA ALA A 51 -12.83 -10.64 -12.70
C ALA A 51 -13.02 -12.01 -12.01
N SER A 52 -12.37 -13.07 -12.49
CA SER A 52 -12.47 -14.40 -11.85
C SER A 52 -11.51 -14.62 -10.69
N LYS A 53 -10.49 -13.76 -10.52
CA LYS A 53 -9.52 -13.90 -9.41
C LYS A 53 -9.89 -13.11 -8.16
N PHE A 54 -10.70 -12.06 -8.29
CA PHE A 54 -11.00 -11.19 -7.17
C PHE A 54 -12.52 -11.05 -6.96
N GLY A 55 -12.97 -11.35 -5.74
CA GLY A 55 -14.35 -11.12 -5.26
C GLY A 55 -14.46 -9.87 -4.39
N PRO A 56 -15.49 -9.75 -3.54
CA PRO A 56 -15.55 -8.72 -2.49
C PRO A 56 -14.34 -8.84 -1.54
N GLU A 57 -13.69 -7.72 -1.23
CA GLU A 57 -12.48 -7.69 -0.40
C GLU A 57 -12.65 -6.79 0.83
N ASN A 58 -11.96 -7.16 1.91
CA ASN A 58 -11.81 -6.31 3.09
C ASN A 58 -10.53 -5.48 2.98
N ILE A 59 -10.59 -4.22 3.42
CA ILE A 59 -9.38 -3.40 3.55
C ILE A 59 -8.69 -3.79 4.87
N ILE A 60 -7.42 -4.20 4.80
CA ILE A 60 -6.60 -4.58 5.95
C ILE A 60 -5.40 -3.64 6.04
N ILE A 61 -5.18 -3.06 7.22
CA ILE A 61 -4.01 -2.26 7.55
C ILE A 61 -3.38 -2.89 8.79
N ASN A 62 -2.13 -3.34 8.69
CA ASN A 62 -1.45 -3.99 9.80
C ASN A 62 0.02 -3.55 9.91
N LEU A 63 0.63 -3.92 11.01
CA LEU A 63 2.07 -3.89 11.25
C LEU A 63 2.43 -5.20 11.92
N THR A 64 3.37 -5.95 11.35
CA THR A 64 3.90 -7.18 11.93
C THR A 64 5.42 -7.16 11.86
N PHE A 65 6.07 -8.04 12.61
CA PHE A 65 7.51 -8.14 12.67
C PHE A 65 7.98 -9.53 12.25
N CYS A 66 9.14 -9.57 11.60
CA CYS A 66 9.78 -10.81 11.17
C CYS A 66 8.87 -11.66 10.25
N GLY A 67 8.44 -12.83 10.72
CA GLY A 67 7.64 -13.76 9.94
C GLY A 67 8.33 -14.26 8.67
N ASP A 68 7.52 -14.81 7.77
CA ASP A 68 8.00 -15.52 6.57
C ASP A 68 8.84 -14.64 5.66
N TRP A 69 8.48 -13.36 5.53
CA TRP A 69 9.20 -12.43 4.66
C TRP A 69 10.25 -11.61 5.41
N ALA A 70 9.85 -10.66 6.26
CA ALA A 70 10.82 -9.73 6.86
C ALA A 70 11.86 -10.48 7.72
N GLY A 71 11.49 -11.60 8.34
CA GLY A 71 12.41 -12.45 9.09
C GLY A 71 13.41 -13.18 8.19
N SER A 72 12.97 -13.70 7.04
CA SER A 72 13.83 -14.46 6.12
C SER A 72 14.87 -13.59 5.39
N VAL A 73 14.57 -12.30 5.17
CA VAL A 73 15.49 -11.37 4.50
C VAL A 73 16.24 -10.43 5.45
N TYR A 74 16.02 -10.56 6.75
CA TYR A 74 16.50 -9.63 7.78
C TYR A 74 18.02 -9.42 7.74
N SER A 75 18.80 -10.50 7.74
CA SER A 75 20.27 -10.45 7.74
C SER A 75 20.84 -9.80 6.48
N ASN A 76 20.16 -9.96 5.35
CA ASN A 76 20.57 -9.41 4.06
C ASN A 76 20.15 -7.93 3.90
N SER A 77 19.32 -7.43 4.81
CA SER A 77 18.82 -6.05 4.81
C SER A 77 19.71 -5.10 5.63
N GLY A 78 20.90 -5.56 6.05
CA GLY A 78 21.83 -4.79 6.87
C GLY A 78 21.42 -4.69 8.35
N CYS A 79 20.44 -5.48 8.78
CA CYS A 79 19.98 -5.49 10.16
C CYS A 79 20.84 -6.42 11.04
N PRO A 80 21.11 -6.06 12.31
CA PRO A 80 22.02 -6.82 13.16
C PRO A 80 21.35 -8.05 13.78
N GLY A 81 22.09 -9.16 13.85
CA GLY A 81 21.68 -10.36 14.59
C GLY A 81 20.47 -11.09 14.00
N ASN A 82 19.64 -11.67 14.87
CA ASN A 82 18.38 -12.32 14.50
C ASN A 82 17.20 -11.35 14.64
N CYS A 83 16.24 -11.42 13.71
CA CYS A 83 15.06 -10.54 13.72
C CYS A 83 14.25 -10.62 15.02
N VAL A 84 13.94 -11.83 15.49
CA VAL A 84 13.10 -12.05 16.69
C VAL A 84 13.83 -11.54 17.93
N ASP A 85 15.13 -11.83 18.06
CA ASP A 85 15.93 -11.32 19.17
C ASP A 85 16.02 -9.79 19.17
N TYR A 86 16.17 -9.19 17.99
CA TYR A 86 16.21 -7.73 17.88
C TYR A 86 14.88 -7.11 18.32
N VAL A 87 13.75 -7.64 17.83
CA VAL A 87 12.40 -7.17 18.20
C VAL A 87 12.16 -7.28 19.70
N ASN A 88 12.51 -8.42 20.31
CA ASN A 88 12.32 -8.67 21.74
C ASN A 88 13.13 -7.73 22.63
N ASN A 89 14.36 -7.40 22.22
CA ASN A 89 15.32 -6.73 23.10
C ASN A 89 15.50 -5.23 22.81
N ASN A 90 14.89 -4.69 21.76
CA ASN A 90 15.08 -3.28 21.36
C ASN A 90 13.75 -2.50 21.24
N PRO A 91 12.90 -2.45 22.28
CA PRO A 91 11.59 -1.80 22.19
C PRO A 91 11.68 -0.30 21.80
N ALA A 92 12.75 0.38 22.23
CA ALA A 92 12.98 1.79 21.89
C ALA A 92 13.21 2.04 20.39
N ALA A 93 13.65 1.03 19.62
CA ALA A 93 13.83 1.14 18.17
C ALA A 93 12.50 1.28 17.42
N PHE A 94 11.39 0.84 18.03
CA PHE A 94 10.07 0.82 17.40
C PHE A 94 9.20 2.03 17.74
N LYS A 95 9.76 3.08 18.36
CA LYS A 95 9.04 4.35 18.64
C LYS A 95 8.35 4.94 17.40
N ASN A 96 8.94 4.73 16.22
CA ASN A 96 8.42 5.21 14.94
C ASN A 96 7.71 4.12 14.12
N ALA A 97 7.46 2.94 14.70
CA ALA A 97 6.74 1.86 14.03
C ALA A 97 5.22 2.00 14.27
N TYR A 98 4.61 3.01 13.67
CA TYR A 98 3.17 3.27 13.75
C TYR A 98 2.63 3.81 12.42
N TRP A 99 1.32 3.70 12.23
CA TRP A 99 0.61 4.35 11.13
C TRP A 99 -0.01 5.66 11.64
N ASP A 100 0.17 6.75 10.90
CA ASP A 100 -0.57 7.99 11.07
C ASP A 100 -1.43 8.22 9.82
N ILE A 101 -2.72 7.94 9.93
CA ILE A 101 -3.64 7.91 8.79
C ILE A 101 -4.67 9.02 8.95
N ALA A 102 -4.57 10.04 8.10
CA ALA A 102 -5.51 11.16 8.10
C ALA A 102 -6.91 10.77 7.57
N ALA A 103 -6.98 9.90 6.56
CA ALA A 103 -8.24 9.44 5.99
C ALA A 103 -8.09 8.16 5.18
N LEU A 104 -9.14 7.34 5.20
CA LEU A 104 -9.41 6.27 4.24
C LEU A 104 -10.77 6.54 3.62
N ARG A 105 -10.85 6.60 2.28
CA ARG A 105 -12.09 6.89 1.54
C ARG A 105 -12.28 5.85 0.44
N VAL A 106 -13.52 5.41 0.25
CA VAL A 106 -13.92 4.42 -0.76
C VAL A 106 -14.97 5.05 -1.66
N TYR A 107 -14.87 4.79 -2.97
CA TYR A 107 -15.76 5.28 -4.02
C TYR A 107 -16.24 4.07 -4.84
N GLN A 108 -17.44 4.17 -5.42
CA GLN A 108 -18.06 3.15 -6.26
C GLN A 108 -18.72 3.80 -7.48
#